data_AF-A0A2J8MG45-F1
#
_entry.id   AF-A0A2J8MG45-F1
#
_cell.length_a   1.000
_cell.length_b   1.000
_cell.length_c   1.000
_cell.angle_alpha   90.00
_cell.angle_beta   90.00
_cell.angle_gamma   90.00
#
_symmetry.space_group_name_H-M   'P 1'
#
loop_
_entity.id
_entity.type
_entity.pdbx_description
1 polymer ?
#
loop_
_entity_poly.entity_id
_entity_poly.type
_entity_poly.pdbx_seq_one_letter_code
_entity_poly.pdbx_strand_id
1 'polypeptide(L)'
;MAETLFWTPLLVVLLAGLGDTEAQQTTLHPLVGRVFVHTLDHETFLSLPEHVAVPPAVRITYQAHLQGHPDLPRWLRYTQRSPHHPGFLYGSATPEDRGRQVIEVTAYNRDSFDTTPQRLVLEIGDPEGPLLPYQAEFLVRSHDVEEVLPSTPASRFLSALGGLWEPGELQLLNITSALDRGGRVPLPIEGRKEGVYIKVGSASPFSTCLKMVASPDSHARCAQGQPPLLSCYDTLAPHFRVDWCNVTLPATSCVSPELSVQVDKSVPEPADEVPTQGDGILEHDPFFCPPTEAPDRDFLVDALVTLLVPLLVALLLTLLLAYVMCCRREGRLKRDLATSE
;
A
#
# COMPACT_ATOMS: atom_id res chain seq x y z
N MET A 1 -16.83 81.12 -5.46
CA MET A 1 -17.84 80.05 -5.26
C MET A 1 -17.97 79.34 -6.59
N ALA A 2 -17.69 78.06 -6.79
CA ALA A 2 -17.04 77.01 -6.02
C ALA A 2 -16.47 76.06 -7.08
N GLU A 3 -15.21 75.65 -6.95
CA GLU A 3 -14.64 74.57 -7.74
C GLU A 3 -15.01 73.24 -7.09
N THR A 4 -15.73 72.38 -7.79
CA THR A 4 -15.95 70.99 -7.38
C THR A 4 -15.00 70.10 -8.16
N LEU A 5 -13.84 69.84 -7.56
CA LEU A 5 -12.79 68.97 -8.09
C LEU A 5 -12.94 67.55 -7.53
N PHE A 6 -13.25 66.62 -8.45
CA PHE A 6 -12.73 65.26 -8.56
C PHE A 6 -12.45 64.46 -7.27
N TRP A 7 -13.38 63.57 -6.91
CA TRP A 7 -13.20 62.53 -5.91
C TRP A 7 -13.49 61.12 -6.48
N THR A 8 -12.96 60.82 -7.67
CA THR A 8 -13.15 59.51 -8.33
C THR A 8 -11.92 59.00 -9.11
N PRO A 9 -10.71 58.93 -8.53
CA PRO A 9 -9.74 57.97 -9.05
C PRO A 9 -9.14 57.02 -7.99
N LEU A 10 -9.46 57.18 -6.70
CA LEU A 10 -8.84 56.37 -5.64
C LEU A 10 -9.42 54.94 -5.56
N LEU A 11 -10.64 54.71 -6.06
CA LEU A 11 -11.35 53.43 -5.91
C LEU A 11 -11.03 52.42 -7.03
N VAL A 12 -10.44 52.85 -8.14
CA VAL A 12 -10.04 51.97 -9.25
C VAL A 12 -8.66 51.36 -9.04
N VAL A 13 -7.78 52.02 -8.29
CA VAL A 13 -6.41 51.53 -8.03
C VAL A 13 -6.39 50.43 -6.96
N LEU A 14 -7.38 50.36 -6.08
CA LEU A 14 -7.45 49.34 -5.02
C LEU A 14 -8.03 47.99 -5.49
N LEU A 15 -8.64 47.90 -6.67
CA LEU A 15 -9.17 46.64 -7.23
C LEU A 15 -8.24 45.97 -8.24
N ALA A 16 -7.15 46.62 -8.64
CA ALA A 16 -6.13 46.04 -9.52
C ALA A 16 -4.99 45.31 -8.77
N GLY A 17 -5.07 45.23 -7.43
CA GLY A 17 -4.07 44.61 -6.57
C GLY A 17 -4.36 43.17 -6.13
N LEU A 18 -5.54 42.64 -6.43
CA LEU A 18 -5.86 41.21 -6.28
C LEU A 18 -5.57 40.53 -7.62
N GLY A 19 -4.29 40.51 -8.00
CA GLY A 19 -3.81 39.47 -8.90
C GLY A 19 -3.90 38.18 -8.12
N ASP A 20 -4.98 37.42 -8.31
CA ASP A 20 -4.99 36.01 -7.98
C ASP A 20 -3.70 35.44 -8.58
N THR A 21 -2.79 34.99 -7.72
CA THR A 21 -1.67 34.17 -8.15
C THR A 21 -2.31 32.91 -8.72
N GLU A 22 -2.48 32.87 -10.04
CA GLU A 22 -3.12 31.77 -10.75
C GLU A 22 -2.24 30.53 -10.52
N ALA A 23 -2.63 29.72 -9.52
CA ALA A 23 -1.91 28.51 -9.16
C ALA A 23 -1.85 27.63 -10.40
N GLN A 24 -0.64 27.19 -10.78
CA GLN A 24 -0.42 26.40 -11.97
C GLN A 24 -1.36 25.19 -11.96
N GLN A 25 -2.21 25.10 -12.97
CA GLN A 25 -3.24 24.07 -13.08
C GLN A 25 -2.86 23.07 -14.17
N THR A 26 -2.86 21.79 -13.84
CA THR A 26 -2.54 20.71 -14.78
C THR A 26 -3.69 19.71 -14.81
N THR A 27 -4.25 19.45 -16.00
CA THR A 27 -5.30 18.44 -16.18
C THR A 27 -4.68 17.11 -16.56
N LEU A 28 -5.09 16.03 -15.91
CA LEU A 28 -4.63 14.66 -16.11
C LEU A 28 -5.84 13.74 -16.31
N HIS A 29 -5.68 12.70 -17.13
CA HIS A 29 -6.77 11.79 -17.50
C HIS A 29 -6.48 10.34 -17.03
N PRO A 30 -6.60 10.05 -15.73
CA PRO A 30 -6.54 8.67 -15.22
C PRO A 30 -7.71 7.82 -15.75
N LEU A 31 -7.50 6.49 -15.83
CA LEU A 31 -8.49 5.54 -16.30
C LEU A 31 -8.84 4.53 -15.20
N VAL A 32 -10.12 4.18 -15.10
CA VAL A 32 -10.60 3.16 -14.14
C VAL A 32 -9.94 1.81 -14.42
N GLY A 33 -9.48 1.14 -13.36
CA GLY A 33 -8.84 -0.18 -13.45
C GLY A 33 -7.43 -0.17 -14.07
N ARG A 34 -6.87 1.01 -14.36
CA ARG A 34 -5.48 1.19 -14.81
C ARG A 34 -4.65 1.84 -13.72
N VAL A 35 -3.36 1.52 -13.70
CA VAL A 35 -2.46 2.27 -12.84
C VAL A 35 -2.27 3.68 -13.40
N PHE A 36 -2.49 4.67 -12.56
CA PHE A 36 -2.14 6.05 -12.79
C PHE A 36 -0.83 6.34 -12.05
N VAL A 37 0.09 7.05 -12.71
CA VAL A 37 1.36 7.50 -12.13
C VAL A 37 1.63 8.91 -12.63
N HIS A 38 1.88 9.84 -11.71
CA HIS A 38 2.29 11.21 -12.00
C HIS A 38 3.53 11.57 -11.19
N THR A 39 4.56 12.08 -11.86
CA THR A 39 5.82 12.52 -11.24
C THR A 39 5.69 13.95 -10.74
N LEU A 40 6.09 14.17 -9.50
CA LEU A 40 6.26 15.49 -8.90
C LEU A 40 7.76 15.83 -8.98
N ASP A 41 8.14 16.39 -10.11
CA ASP A 41 9.53 16.78 -10.39
C ASP A 41 9.88 18.10 -9.68
N HIS A 42 11.10 18.22 -9.18
CA HIS A 42 11.53 19.42 -8.46
C HIS A 42 11.50 20.68 -9.34
N GLU A 43 11.81 20.52 -10.63
CA GLU A 43 11.89 21.62 -11.61
C GLU A 43 10.53 22.28 -11.85
N THR A 44 9.44 21.53 -11.77
CA THR A 44 8.08 22.04 -12.01
C THR A 44 7.61 22.98 -10.90
N PHE A 45 8.18 22.84 -9.70
CA PHE A 45 7.78 23.60 -8.50
C PHE A 45 8.78 24.68 -8.08
N LEU A 46 10.01 24.59 -8.58
CA LEU A 46 11.00 25.66 -8.45
C LEU A 46 10.81 26.59 -9.65
N SER A 47 10.29 27.78 -9.43
CA SER A 47 10.30 28.86 -10.42
C SER A 47 11.74 29.33 -10.65
N LEU A 48 12.56 28.51 -11.29
CA LEU A 48 13.93 28.81 -11.64
C LEU A 48 13.93 29.59 -12.96
N PRO A 49 14.63 30.73 -13.04
CA PRO A 49 14.90 31.37 -14.32
C PRO A 49 15.57 30.36 -15.26
N GLU A 50 15.17 30.34 -16.54
CA GLU A 50 15.55 29.37 -17.60
C GLU A 50 17.06 29.10 -17.79
N HIS A 51 17.95 29.76 -17.05
CA HIS A 51 19.40 29.71 -17.24
C HIS A 51 20.21 29.35 -15.97
N VAL A 52 19.58 28.90 -14.89
CA VAL A 52 20.29 28.39 -13.72
C VAL A 52 19.97 26.91 -13.54
N ALA A 53 20.95 26.05 -13.81
CA ALA A 53 20.87 24.64 -13.47
C ALA A 53 20.47 24.50 -12.00
N VAL A 54 19.43 23.72 -11.73
CA VAL A 54 18.96 23.40 -10.38
C VAL A 54 20.18 23.02 -9.54
N PRO A 55 20.49 23.73 -8.44
CA PRO A 55 21.55 23.29 -7.54
C PRO A 55 21.22 21.85 -7.10
N PRO A 56 22.14 20.88 -7.25
CA PRO A 56 21.87 19.45 -6.99
C PRO A 56 21.60 19.10 -5.51
N ALA A 57 21.24 20.09 -4.69
CA ALA A 57 21.10 20.00 -3.24
C ALA A 57 19.74 20.48 -2.70
N VAL A 58 18.82 20.98 -3.54
CA VAL A 58 17.53 21.50 -3.03
C VAL A 58 16.70 20.35 -2.47
N ARG A 59 16.26 20.49 -1.22
CA ARG A 59 15.42 19.50 -0.52
C ARG A 59 13.97 19.92 -0.60
N ILE A 60 13.17 19.18 -1.36
CA ILE A 60 11.73 19.46 -1.51
C ILE A 60 10.93 18.28 -0.96
N THR A 61 9.90 18.59 -0.18
CA THR A 61 8.91 17.61 0.24
C THR A 61 7.55 18.03 -0.27
N TYR A 62 6.72 17.07 -0.66
CA TYR A 62 5.39 17.37 -1.18
C TYR A 62 4.33 16.96 -0.18
N GLN A 63 3.28 17.77 -0.09
CA GLN A 63 2.06 17.42 0.60
C GLN A 63 0.92 17.49 -0.40
N ALA A 64 0.16 16.42 -0.52
CA ALA A 64 -0.93 16.32 -1.48
C ALA A 64 -2.22 15.95 -0.75
N HIS A 65 -3.32 16.62 -1.10
CA HIS A 65 -4.62 16.38 -0.50
C HIS A 65 -5.74 16.60 -1.54
N LEU A 66 -6.86 15.92 -1.34
CA LEU A 66 -8.06 16.16 -2.13
C LEU A 66 -8.65 17.53 -1.75
N GLN A 67 -9.12 18.29 -2.73
CA GLN A 67 -9.74 19.59 -2.47
C GLN A 67 -10.85 19.48 -1.40
N GLY A 68 -10.76 20.32 -0.37
CA GLY A 68 -11.70 20.33 0.75
C GLY A 68 -11.51 19.21 1.79
N HIS A 69 -10.47 18.39 1.66
CA HIS A 69 -10.18 17.27 2.55
C HIS A 69 -8.70 17.31 3.00
N PRO A 70 -8.37 16.76 4.18
CA PRO A 70 -6.98 16.69 4.65
C PRO A 70 -6.16 15.58 3.97
N ASP A 71 -6.83 14.57 3.43
CA ASP A 71 -6.22 13.36 2.89
C ASP A 71 -6.41 13.25 1.37
N LEU A 72 -5.62 12.37 0.74
CA LEU A 72 -5.82 11.96 -0.65
C LEU A 72 -7.06 11.07 -0.80
N PRO A 73 -7.66 10.97 -2.00
CA PRO A 73 -8.74 10.01 -2.23
C PRO A 73 -8.20 8.59 -2.08
N ARG A 74 -9.06 7.66 -1.64
CA ARG A 74 -8.65 6.30 -1.21
C ARG A 74 -7.85 5.52 -2.26
N TRP A 75 -8.10 5.77 -3.54
CA TRP A 75 -7.46 5.09 -4.65
C TRP A 75 -6.05 5.62 -4.97
N LEU A 76 -5.72 6.84 -4.51
CA LEU A 76 -4.49 7.56 -4.82
C LEU A 76 -3.56 7.63 -3.61
N ARG A 77 -2.27 7.40 -3.83
CA ARG A 77 -1.22 7.40 -2.81
C ARG A 77 -0.08 8.33 -3.23
N TYR A 78 0.64 8.80 -2.24
CA TYR A 78 1.88 9.56 -2.40
C TYR A 78 3.06 8.78 -1.83
N THR A 79 4.17 8.75 -2.57
CA THR A 79 5.45 8.25 -2.05
C THR A 79 6.60 9.15 -2.49
N GLN A 80 7.59 9.30 -1.61
CA GLN A 80 8.85 9.97 -1.91
C GLN A 80 9.93 9.34 -1.04
N ARG A 81 11.01 8.86 -1.66
CA ARG A 81 12.08 8.18 -0.93
C ARG A 81 12.91 9.10 -0.05
N SER A 82 13.26 10.27 -0.57
CA SER A 82 13.93 11.30 0.20
C SER A 82 13.62 12.67 -0.40
N PRO A 83 13.85 13.77 0.35
CA PRO A 83 13.64 15.13 -0.16
C PRO A 83 14.49 15.52 -1.38
N HIS A 84 15.45 14.67 -1.78
CA HIS A 84 16.28 14.86 -2.97
C HIS A 84 15.75 14.13 -4.20
N HIS A 85 14.77 13.22 -4.01
CA HIS A 85 14.17 12.44 -5.08
C HIS A 85 12.79 13.02 -5.44
N PRO A 86 12.34 12.86 -6.69
CA PRO A 86 10.99 13.25 -7.07
C PRO A 86 9.93 12.51 -6.24
N GLY A 87 8.80 13.18 -6.02
CA GLY A 87 7.62 12.55 -5.46
C GLY A 87 6.82 11.82 -6.54
N PHE A 88 6.01 10.85 -6.14
CA PHE A 88 5.09 10.18 -7.05
C PHE A 88 3.69 10.15 -6.47
N LEU A 89 2.71 10.56 -7.28
CA LEU A 89 1.29 10.28 -7.07
C LEU A 89 0.91 9.08 -7.90
N TYR A 90 0.43 8.01 -7.27
CA TYR A 90 0.12 6.77 -7.97
C TYR A 90 -1.06 6.04 -7.35
N GLY A 91 -1.77 5.26 -8.16
CA GLY A 91 -2.96 4.56 -7.70
C GLY A 91 -3.75 3.94 -8.83
N SER A 92 -4.83 3.23 -8.51
CA SER A 92 -5.73 2.65 -9.50
C SER A 92 -7.16 3.02 -9.14
N ALA A 93 -7.77 3.90 -9.94
CA ALA A 93 -9.13 4.38 -9.71
C ALA A 93 -10.14 3.24 -9.87
N THR A 94 -11.15 3.23 -9.00
CA THR A 94 -12.27 2.29 -9.06
C THR A 94 -13.45 2.89 -9.81
N PRO A 95 -14.47 2.09 -10.20
CA PRO A 95 -15.69 2.59 -10.83
C PRO A 95 -16.44 3.66 -10.03
N GLU A 96 -16.25 3.70 -8.70
CA GLU A 96 -16.85 4.67 -7.78
C GLU A 96 -16.14 6.03 -7.82
N ASP A 97 -14.87 6.05 -8.24
CA ASP A 97 -14.04 7.26 -8.26
C ASP A 97 -14.25 8.11 -9.53
N ARG A 98 -15.15 7.70 -10.44
CA ARG A 98 -15.37 8.35 -11.74
C ARG A 98 -15.69 9.84 -11.62
N GLY A 99 -15.25 10.59 -12.62
CA GLY A 99 -15.54 12.02 -12.75
C GLY A 99 -14.33 12.90 -12.41
N ARG A 100 -14.62 14.16 -12.08
CA ARG A 100 -13.60 15.19 -11.88
C ARG A 100 -13.22 15.31 -10.40
N GLN A 101 -11.94 15.09 -10.09
CA GLN A 101 -11.36 15.30 -8.76
C GLN A 101 -10.23 16.34 -8.85
N VAL A 102 -10.05 17.17 -7.83
CA VAL A 102 -8.98 18.17 -7.80
C VAL A 102 -8.05 17.86 -6.64
N ILE A 103 -6.78 17.58 -6.95
CA ILE A 103 -5.73 17.34 -5.97
C ILE A 103 -4.89 18.61 -5.84
N GLU A 104 -4.76 19.10 -4.63
CA GLU A 104 -3.90 20.22 -4.30
C GLU A 104 -2.57 19.67 -3.81
N VAL A 105 -1.49 20.05 -4.48
CA VAL A 105 -0.12 19.63 -4.15
C VAL A 105 0.65 20.87 -3.72
N THR A 106 1.15 20.88 -2.50
CA THR A 106 2.04 21.93 -2.00
C THR A 106 3.45 21.37 -1.93
N ALA A 107 4.35 21.93 -2.74
CA ALA A 107 5.78 21.67 -2.61
C ALA A 107 6.35 22.58 -1.53
N TYR A 108 7.11 22.00 -0.61
CA TYR A 108 7.73 22.68 0.50
C TYR A 108 9.24 22.56 0.39
N ASN A 109 9.91 23.69 0.23
CA ASN A 109 11.36 23.77 0.25
C ASN A 109 11.85 23.67 1.71
N ARG A 110 12.63 22.63 2.02
CA ARG A 110 13.15 22.37 3.38
C ARG A 110 14.27 23.33 3.78
N ASP A 111 14.86 24.04 2.83
CA ASP A 111 15.97 24.96 3.06
C ASP A 111 15.48 26.41 3.20
N SER A 112 14.57 26.87 2.34
CA SER A 112 14.03 28.24 2.38
C SER A 112 12.69 28.39 3.10
N PHE A 113 12.01 27.28 3.41
CA PHE A 113 10.64 27.25 3.95
C PHE A 113 9.57 27.78 2.98
N ASP A 114 9.92 28.05 1.72
CA ASP A 114 8.97 28.49 0.71
C ASP A 114 8.02 27.35 0.32
N THR A 115 6.75 27.72 0.13
CA THR A 115 5.70 26.81 -0.32
C THR A 115 5.17 27.21 -1.68
N THR A 116 5.15 26.29 -2.63
CA THR A 116 4.54 26.50 -3.95
C THR A 116 3.35 25.55 -4.13
N PRO A 117 2.11 26.10 -4.22
CA PRO A 117 0.92 25.29 -4.48
C PRO A 117 0.73 25.03 -5.98
N GLN A 118 0.29 23.82 -6.31
CA GLN A 118 -0.11 23.39 -7.65
C GLN A 118 -1.45 22.66 -7.57
N ARG A 119 -2.30 22.84 -8.58
CA ARG A 119 -3.61 22.18 -8.66
C ARG A 119 -3.62 21.17 -9.80
N LEU A 120 -3.80 19.90 -9.46
CA LEU A 120 -3.94 18.82 -10.42
C LEU A 120 -5.43 18.48 -10.57
N VAL A 121 -5.97 18.64 -11.77
CA VAL A 121 -7.34 18.26 -12.09
C VAL A 121 -7.33 16.88 -12.71
N LEU A 122 -7.88 15.89 -12.01
CA LEU A 122 -7.99 14.51 -12.46
C LEU A 122 -9.37 14.30 -13.09
N GLU A 123 -9.41 13.96 -14.37
CA GLU A 123 -10.63 13.56 -15.06
C GLU A 123 -10.61 12.04 -15.27
N ILE A 124 -11.26 11.32 -14.34
CA ILE A 124 -11.27 9.87 -14.29
C ILE A 124 -12.30 9.32 -15.28
N GLY A 125 -11.79 8.70 -16.36
CA GLY A 125 -12.58 8.09 -17.43
C GLY A 125 -12.60 6.57 -17.39
N ASP A 126 -13.42 5.97 -18.24
CA ASP A 126 -13.44 4.52 -18.44
C ASP A 126 -12.28 4.07 -19.36
N PRO A 127 -11.68 2.90 -19.11
CA PRO A 127 -10.60 2.40 -19.93
C PRO A 127 -11.09 2.06 -21.33
N GLU A 128 -10.40 2.58 -22.35
CA GLU A 128 -10.58 2.14 -23.74
C GLU A 128 -9.76 0.86 -23.98
N GLY A 129 -10.35 -0.13 -24.65
CA GLY A 129 -9.65 -1.35 -25.08
C GLY A 129 -10.28 -2.66 -24.58
N PRO A 130 -9.59 -3.79 -24.82
CA PRO A 130 -10.11 -5.10 -24.46
C PRO A 130 -10.17 -5.28 -22.94
N LEU A 131 -11.17 -6.02 -22.49
CA LEU A 131 -11.24 -6.49 -21.11
C LEU A 131 -10.02 -7.38 -20.81
N LEU A 132 -9.52 -7.29 -19.58
CA LEU A 132 -8.36 -8.04 -19.11
C LEU A 132 -8.80 -9.05 -18.04
N PRO A 133 -9.44 -10.17 -18.43
CA PRO A 133 -9.92 -11.17 -17.49
C PRO A 133 -8.79 -11.95 -16.83
N TYR A 134 -7.63 -12.07 -17.48
CA TYR A 134 -6.49 -12.84 -16.97
C TYR A 134 -5.54 -11.92 -16.22
N GLN A 135 -5.82 -11.75 -14.93
CA GLN A 135 -5.03 -10.91 -14.05
C GLN A 135 -4.19 -11.78 -13.11
N ALA A 136 -2.96 -11.39 -12.88
CA ALA A 136 -2.09 -12.01 -11.89
C ALA A 136 -1.40 -10.92 -11.06
N GLU A 137 -1.18 -11.21 -9.79
CA GLU A 137 -0.48 -10.32 -8.89
C GLU A 137 0.80 -10.96 -8.39
N PHE A 138 1.90 -10.22 -8.46
CA PHE A 138 3.22 -10.67 -8.09
C PHE A 138 3.77 -9.83 -6.94
N LEU A 139 4.29 -10.48 -5.90
CA LEU A 139 5.10 -9.82 -4.89
C LEU A 139 6.56 -9.78 -5.32
N VAL A 140 7.07 -8.59 -5.64
CA VAL A 140 8.49 -8.36 -5.93
C VAL A 140 9.19 -7.93 -4.66
N ARG A 141 10.14 -8.72 -4.16
CA ARG A 141 10.88 -8.46 -2.91
C ARG A 141 12.15 -7.62 -3.10
N SER A 142 12.59 -7.42 -4.34
CA SER A 142 13.86 -6.74 -4.64
C SER A 142 13.73 -5.24 -4.90
N HIS A 143 12.53 -4.67 -4.89
CA HIS A 143 12.28 -3.27 -5.22
C HIS A 143 11.35 -2.62 -4.20
N ASP A 144 11.44 -1.31 -4.12
CA ASP A 144 10.46 -0.44 -3.47
C ASP A 144 9.53 0.18 -4.53
N VAL A 145 8.43 0.80 -4.11
CA VAL A 145 7.39 1.28 -5.04
C VAL A 145 7.96 2.31 -6.02
N GLU A 146 8.69 3.31 -5.51
CA GLU A 146 9.28 4.39 -6.30
C GLU A 146 10.29 3.91 -7.35
N GLU A 147 10.85 2.71 -7.19
CA GLU A 147 11.80 2.13 -8.14
C GLU A 147 11.09 1.47 -9.33
N VAL A 148 9.81 1.12 -9.18
CA VAL A 148 8.99 0.45 -10.21
C VAL A 148 8.06 1.43 -10.93
N LEU A 149 7.63 2.51 -10.27
CA LEU A 149 6.72 3.51 -10.82
C LEU A 149 7.18 4.18 -12.14
N PRO A 150 8.48 4.45 -12.38
CA PRO A 150 8.91 5.06 -13.64
C PRO A 150 8.63 4.14 -14.84
N SER A 151 8.45 4.74 -16.02
CA SER A 151 8.06 4.01 -17.24
C SER A 151 9.10 2.97 -17.70
N THR A 152 10.39 3.20 -17.44
CA THR A 152 11.47 2.30 -17.89
C THR A 152 11.54 1.00 -17.06
N PRO A 153 11.57 1.02 -15.71
CA PRO A 153 11.46 -0.20 -14.91
C PRO A 153 10.14 -0.94 -15.13
N ALA A 154 9.00 -0.24 -15.22
CA ALA A 154 7.70 -0.86 -15.44
C ALA A 154 7.63 -1.61 -16.79
N SER A 155 8.09 -1.01 -17.88
CA SER A 155 8.13 -1.66 -19.21
C SER A 155 9.10 -2.85 -19.25
N ARG A 156 10.25 -2.75 -18.56
CA ARG A 156 11.17 -3.88 -18.40
C ARG A 156 10.52 -5.05 -17.65
N PHE A 157 9.76 -4.75 -16.60
CA PHE A 157 9.02 -5.77 -15.85
C PHE A 157 7.97 -6.46 -16.72
N LEU A 158 7.14 -5.71 -17.45
CA LEU A 158 6.15 -6.27 -18.38
C LEU A 158 6.81 -7.12 -19.47
N SER A 159 7.95 -6.67 -20.01
CA SER A 159 8.69 -7.43 -21.02
C SER A 159 9.20 -8.78 -20.49
N ALA A 160 9.70 -8.80 -19.24
CA ALA A 160 10.16 -10.03 -18.58
C ALA A 160 9.01 -11.00 -18.29
N LEU A 161 7.80 -10.49 -18.05
CA LEU A 161 6.59 -11.29 -17.85
C LEU A 161 5.99 -11.85 -19.15
N GLY A 162 6.43 -11.41 -20.32
CA GLY A 162 5.87 -11.81 -21.62
C GLY A 162 5.79 -13.33 -21.83
N GLY A 163 6.72 -14.09 -21.24
CA GLY A 163 6.71 -15.56 -21.31
C GLY A 163 5.74 -16.28 -20.36
N LEU A 164 5.08 -15.55 -19.44
CA LEU A 164 4.14 -16.14 -18.47
C LEU A 164 2.69 -16.17 -18.97
N TRP A 165 2.38 -15.45 -20.05
CA TRP A 165 1.11 -15.47 -20.76
C TRP A 165 1.27 -16.07 -22.15
N GLU A 166 0.16 -16.49 -22.77
CA GLU A 166 0.13 -16.67 -24.21
C GLU A 166 0.39 -15.33 -24.94
N PRO A 167 0.89 -15.35 -26.19
CA PRO A 167 1.25 -14.13 -26.92
C PRO A 167 0.12 -13.11 -26.89
N GLY A 168 0.37 -11.95 -26.28
CA GLY A 168 -0.62 -10.92 -26.06
C GLY A 168 -0.02 -9.69 -25.39
N GLU A 169 -0.79 -8.61 -25.34
CA GLU A 169 -0.38 -7.39 -24.67
C GLU A 169 -0.58 -7.52 -23.15
N LEU A 170 0.48 -7.22 -22.41
CA LEU A 170 0.46 -7.16 -20.95
C LEU A 170 0.30 -5.72 -20.51
N GLN A 171 -0.61 -5.48 -19.58
CA GLN A 171 -0.93 -4.14 -19.12
C GLN A 171 -0.90 -4.10 -17.59
N LEU A 172 -0.28 -3.06 -17.05
CA LEU A 172 -0.14 -2.86 -15.62
C LEU A 172 -1.44 -2.30 -15.04
N LEU A 173 -2.00 -2.98 -14.04
CA LEU A 173 -3.31 -2.64 -13.46
C LEU A 173 -3.17 -1.91 -12.12
N ASN A 174 -2.25 -2.36 -11.26
CA ASN A 174 -2.06 -1.79 -9.94
C ASN A 174 -0.63 -2.01 -9.42
N ILE A 175 -0.15 -1.06 -8.63
CA ILE A 175 1.07 -1.15 -7.85
C ILE A 175 0.70 -0.80 -6.41
N THR A 176 0.98 -1.70 -5.48
CA THR A 176 0.75 -1.46 -4.04
C THR A 176 2.01 -1.79 -3.24
N SER A 177 2.32 -0.98 -2.23
CA SER A 177 3.40 -1.29 -1.30
C SER A 177 3.07 -2.55 -0.52
N ALA A 178 4.07 -3.39 -0.24
CA ALA A 178 3.89 -4.50 0.68
C ALA A 178 3.52 -4.01 2.10
N LEU A 179 3.92 -2.80 2.48
CA LEU A 179 3.58 -2.19 3.77
C LEU A 179 2.07 -1.91 3.90
N ASP A 180 1.44 -1.46 2.82
CA ASP A 180 0.00 -1.18 2.78
C ASP A 180 -0.86 -2.45 3.00
N ARG A 181 -0.28 -3.63 2.82
CA ARG A 181 -0.93 -4.94 3.04
C ARG A 181 -0.56 -5.60 4.36
N GLY A 182 -0.06 -4.84 5.32
CA GLY A 182 0.38 -5.36 6.62
C GLY A 182 1.77 -5.98 6.61
N GLY A 183 2.56 -5.69 5.57
CA GLY A 183 3.99 -5.99 5.56
C GLY A 183 4.73 -5.23 6.66
N ARG A 184 5.87 -5.77 7.08
CA ARG A 184 6.73 -5.11 8.08
C ARG A 184 7.75 -4.23 7.37
N VAL A 185 7.97 -3.03 7.91
CA VAL A 185 9.07 -2.18 7.48
C VAL A 185 10.39 -2.93 7.72
N PRO A 186 11.16 -3.25 6.67
CA PRO A 186 12.41 -3.97 6.82
C PRO A 186 13.41 -3.08 7.56
N LEU A 187 14.33 -3.70 8.30
CA LEU A 187 15.47 -2.97 8.80
C LEU A 187 16.27 -2.40 7.61
N PRO A 188 16.82 -1.18 7.73
CA PRO A 188 17.59 -0.52 6.68
C PRO A 188 18.96 -1.21 6.49
N ILE A 189 18.93 -2.42 5.95
CA ILE A 189 20.07 -3.27 5.63
C ILE A 189 20.19 -3.30 4.12
N GLU A 190 21.41 -3.13 3.62
CA GLU A 190 21.69 -3.13 2.18
C GLU A 190 21.14 -4.41 1.50
N GLY A 191 20.38 -4.22 0.43
CA GLY A 191 19.75 -5.31 -0.32
C GLY A 191 18.43 -5.83 0.24
N ARG A 192 17.91 -5.30 1.36
CA ARG A 192 16.53 -5.54 1.82
C ARG A 192 15.64 -4.38 1.42
N LYS A 193 14.56 -4.69 0.70
CA LYS A 193 13.53 -3.74 0.26
C LYS A 193 12.20 -4.06 0.91
N GLU A 194 11.29 -3.10 0.90
CA GLU A 194 9.93 -3.26 1.46
C GLU A 194 9.15 -4.30 0.67
N GLY A 195 9.34 -4.29 -0.64
CA GLY A 195 8.63 -5.14 -1.58
C GLY A 195 7.38 -4.47 -2.13
N VAL A 196 6.99 -4.89 -3.33
CA VAL A 196 5.92 -4.29 -4.11
C VAL A 196 5.02 -5.37 -4.68
N TYR A 197 3.72 -5.22 -4.49
CA TYR A 197 2.70 -6.00 -5.19
C TYR A 197 2.39 -5.34 -6.52
N ILE A 198 2.65 -6.05 -7.61
CA ILE A 198 2.41 -5.60 -8.98
C ILE A 198 1.33 -6.46 -9.59
N LYS A 199 0.20 -5.85 -9.92
CA LYS A 199 -0.93 -6.52 -10.57
C LYS A 199 -0.89 -6.26 -12.07
N VAL A 200 -0.82 -7.32 -12.86
CA VAL A 200 -0.74 -7.28 -14.32
C VAL A 200 -1.94 -8.01 -14.91
N GLY A 201 -2.49 -7.48 -15.99
CA GLY A 201 -3.61 -8.05 -16.71
C GLY A 201 -3.29 -8.27 -18.18
N SER A 202 -3.88 -9.31 -18.75
CA SER A 202 -3.91 -9.54 -20.19
C SER A 202 -5.28 -10.01 -20.66
N ALA A 203 -5.52 -9.85 -21.95
CA ALA A 203 -6.61 -10.50 -22.67
C ALA A 203 -6.29 -11.97 -23.00
N SER A 204 -4.99 -12.33 -23.09
CA SER A 204 -4.55 -13.70 -23.36
C SER A 204 -4.55 -14.54 -22.08
N PRO A 205 -4.78 -15.86 -22.17
CA PRO A 205 -4.77 -16.74 -21.00
C PRO A 205 -3.36 -16.96 -20.46
N PHE A 206 -3.30 -17.45 -19.22
CA PHE A 206 -2.03 -17.80 -18.57
C PHE A 206 -1.33 -18.96 -19.26
N SER A 207 0.00 -18.90 -19.31
CA SER A 207 0.84 -20.02 -19.74
C SER A 207 0.66 -21.23 -18.81
N THR A 208 1.04 -22.41 -19.30
CA THR A 208 1.05 -23.64 -18.50
C THR A 208 1.93 -23.49 -17.26
N CYS A 209 3.04 -22.74 -17.34
CA CYS A 209 3.90 -22.52 -16.18
C CYS A 209 3.22 -21.68 -15.10
N LEU A 210 2.58 -20.57 -15.47
CA LEU A 210 1.93 -19.71 -14.48
C LEU A 210 0.76 -20.43 -13.80
N LYS A 211 0.03 -21.29 -14.53
CA LYS A 211 -0.99 -22.17 -13.95
C LYS A 211 -0.43 -23.16 -12.91
N MET A 212 0.81 -23.63 -13.07
CA MET A 212 1.46 -24.51 -12.07
C MET A 212 1.79 -23.80 -10.76
N VAL A 213 1.85 -22.47 -10.73
CA VAL A 213 2.07 -21.71 -9.49
C VAL A 213 0.92 -21.93 -8.50
N ALA A 214 -0.31 -21.97 -9.01
CA ALA A 214 -1.52 -22.23 -8.23
C ALA A 214 -1.82 -23.74 -8.03
N SER A 215 -0.87 -24.62 -8.37
CA SER A 215 -1.05 -26.06 -8.18
C SER A 215 -0.95 -26.45 -6.70
N PRO A 216 -1.65 -27.51 -6.25
CA PRO A 216 -1.57 -27.98 -4.87
C PRO A 216 -0.15 -28.38 -4.45
N ASP A 217 0.66 -28.89 -5.39
CA ASP A 217 2.05 -29.26 -5.14
C ASP A 217 2.92 -28.02 -4.83
N SER A 218 2.74 -26.94 -5.59
CA SER A 218 3.39 -25.66 -5.33
C SER A 218 2.99 -25.09 -3.97
N HIS A 219 1.69 -25.15 -3.63
CA HIS A 219 1.18 -24.69 -2.34
C HIS A 219 1.75 -25.52 -1.17
N ALA A 220 1.83 -26.85 -1.32
CA ALA A 220 2.40 -27.73 -0.31
C ALA A 220 3.90 -27.46 -0.08
N ARG A 221 4.66 -27.18 -1.14
CA ARG A 221 6.07 -26.77 -1.04
C ARG A 221 6.23 -25.43 -0.32
N CYS A 222 5.41 -24.45 -0.68
CA CYS A 222 5.41 -23.15 -0.03
C CYS A 222 5.07 -23.26 1.47
N ALA A 223 4.12 -24.13 1.85
CA ALA A 223 3.79 -24.40 3.25
C ALA A 223 4.98 -25.03 4.02
N GLN A 224 5.86 -25.75 3.33
CA GLN A 224 7.10 -26.31 3.89
C GLN A 224 8.29 -25.34 3.83
N GLY A 225 8.08 -24.10 3.37
CA GLY A 225 9.14 -23.10 3.18
C GLY A 225 10.08 -23.42 2.01
N GLN A 226 9.69 -24.32 1.11
CA GLN A 226 10.46 -24.66 -0.09
C GLN A 226 9.91 -23.90 -1.30
N PRO A 227 10.79 -23.42 -2.21
CA PRO A 227 10.32 -22.79 -3.44
C PRO A 227 9.56 -23.80 -4.32
N PRO A 228 8.56 -23.33 -5.08
CA PRO A 228 7.87 -24.16 -6.07
C PRO A 228 8.83 -24.52 -7.22
N LEU A 229 8.64 -25.71 -7.80
CA LEU A 229 9.44 -26.18 -8.94
C LEU A 229 8.79 -25.71 -10.24
N LEU A 230 9.17 -24.52 -10.70
CA LEU A 230 8.62 -23.88 -11.89
C LEU A 230 9.68 -23.79 -12.98
N SER A 231 9.33 -24.15 -14.21
CA SER A 231 10.22 -23.98 -15.37
C SER A 231 10.45 -22.50 -15.73
N CYS A 232 9.53 -21.62 -15.34
CA CYS A 232 9.58 -20.18 -15.58
C CYS A 232 10.17 -19.37 -14.41
N TYR A 233 10.75 -20.02 -13.40
CA TYR A 233 11.30 -19.36 -12.22
C TYR A 233 12.36 -18.30 -12.57
N ASP A 234 13.14 -18.53 -13.62
CA ASP A 234 14.31 -17.73 -13.99
C ASP A 234 14.01 -16.54 -14.92
N THR A 235 12.79 -16.39 -15.43
CA THR A 235 12.49 -15.35 -16.47
C THR A 235 12.63 -13.92 -15.97
N LEU A 236 12.47 -13.72 -14.66
CA LEU A 236 12.50 -12.40 -13.99
C LEU A 236 13.84 -12.09 -13.34
N ALA A 237 14.69 -13.10 -13.14
CA ALA A 237 16.02 -12.95 -12.57
C ALA A 237 17.02 -12.44 -13.64
N PRO A 238 18.05 -11.68 -13.27
CA PRO A 238 18.41 -11.25 -11.91
C PRO A 238 17.73 -9.96 -11.45
N HIS A 239 17.01 -9.26 -12.33
CA HIS A 239 16.51 -7.92 -12.07
C HIS A 239 15.38 -7.92 -11.04
N PHE A 240 14.36 -8.76 -11.19
CA PHE A 240 13.21 -8.81 -10.30
C PHE A 240 13.16 -10.13 -9.52
N ARG A 241 13.21 -10.05 -8.19
CA ARG A 241 13.06 -11.22 -7.31
C ARG A 241 11.60 -11.34 -6.87
N VAL A 242 10.85 -12.18 -7.58
CA VAL A 242 9.45 -12.46 -7.26
C VAL A 242 9.35 -13.53 -6.17
N ASP A 243 8.42 -13.34 -5.23
CA ASP A 243 8.00 -14.38 -4.29
C ASP A 243 6.91 -15.24 -4.92
N TRP A 244 7.32 -16.35 -5.54
CA TRP A 244 6.42 -17.27 -6.23
C TRP A 244 5.39 -17.95 -5.31
N CYS A 245 5.61 -17.95 -4.00
CA CYS A 245 4.63 -18.44 -3.03
C CYS A 245 3.52 -17.44 -2.72
N ASN A 246 3.67 -16.17 -3.13
CA ASN A 246 2.73 -15.08 -2.89
C ASN A 246 2.23 -14.48 -4.20
N VAL A 247 2.02 -15.36 -5.19
CA VAL A 247 1.41 -15.01 -6.47
C VAL A 247 -0.07 -15.37 -6.39
N THR A 248 -0.93 -14.39 -6.65
CA THR A 248 -2.37 -14.63 -6.71
C THR A 248 -2.85 -14.55 -8.14
N LEU A 249 -3.52 -15.61 -8.57
CA LEU A 249 -4.29 -15.65 -9.80
C LEU A 249 -5.75 -15.50 -9.35
N PRO A 250 -6.36 -14.30 -9.38
CA PRO A 250 -7.81 -14.17 -9.23
C PRO A 250 -8.45 -15.18 -10.17
N ALA A 251 -9.11 -16.17 -9.58
CA ALA A 251 -9.68 -17.27 -10.31
C ALA A 251 -10.57 -16.68 -11.40
N THR A 252 -10.18 -16.91 -12.66
CA THR A 252 -11.18 -17.03 -13.71
C THR A 252 -12.02 -18.19 -13.20
N SER A 253 -13.21 -17.88 -12.67
CA SER A 253 -14.17 -18.87 -12.20
C SER A 253 -14.07 -20.08 -13.11
N CYS A 254 -13.90 -21.27 -12.53
CA CYS A 254 -14.00 -22.51 -13.27
C CYS A 254 -15.39 -22.58 -13.91
N VAL A 255 -15.56 -21.95 -15.08
CA VAL A 255 -16.62 -22.27 -16.01
C VAL A 255 -16.02 -23.36 -16.86
N SER A 256 -16.18 -24.60 -16.40
CA SER A 256 -16.12 -25.75 -17.27
C SER A 256 -17.01 -25.46 -18.49
N PRO A 257 -16.53 -25.61 -19.73
CA PRO A 257 -17.37 -25.46 -20.91
C PRO A 257 -18.19 -26.74 -21.09
N GLU A 258 -19.06 -27.06 -20.13
CA GLU A 258 -20.00 -28.17 -20.21
C GLU A 258 -21.00 -28.09 -19.05
N LEU A 259 -21.97 -27.17 -19.16
CA LEU A 259 -23.39 -27.43 -18.87
C LEU A 259 -24.19 -26.17 -19.21
N SER A 260 -24.53 -26.03 -20.49
CA SER A 260 -25.59 -25.13 -20.92
C SER A 260 -26.92 -25.59 -20.34
N VAL A 261 -27.30 -25.08 -19.18
CA VAL A 261 -28.72 -25.01 -18.79
C VAL A 261 -29.23 -23.68 -19.32
N GLN A 262 -29.95 -23.76 -20.44
CA GLN A 262 -30.75 -22.66 -20.97
C GLN A 262 -31.76 -22.25 -19.89
N VAL A 263 -31.60 -21.04 -19.34
CA VAL A 263 -32.69 -20.37 -18.63
C VAL A 263 -33.42 -19.53 -19.66
N ASP A 264 -34.60 -20.03 -20.01
CA ASP A 264 -35.55 -19.41 -20.94
C ASP A 264 -35.95 -18.02 -20.45
N LYS A 265 -35.90 -17.04 -21.36
CA LYS A 265 -36.02 -15.60 -21.08
C LYS A 265 -37.39 -15.11 -21.53
N SER A 266 -38.44 -15.70 -20.97
CA SER A 266 -39.84 -15.47 -21.37
C SER A 266 -40.72 -14.99 -20.20
N VAL A 267 -40.21 -14.10 -19.34
CA VAL A 267 -41.02 -13.37 -18.34
C VAL A 267 -40.58 -11.89 -18.29
N PRO A 268 -41.48 -10.90 -18.43
CA PRO A 268 -41.13 -9.48 -18.38
C PRO A 268 -40.74 -9.00 -16.97
N GLU A 269 -39.73 -8.13 -16.89
CA GLU A 269 -39.35 -7.37 -15.69
C GLU A 269 -40.49 -6.47 -15.19
N PRO A 270 -40.83 -6.48 -13.89
CA PRO A 270 -41.64 -5.43 -13.28
C PRO A 270 -40.76 -4.21 -12.93
N ALA A 271 -41.41 -3.04 -13.02
CA ALA A 271 -40.82 -1.71 -12.98
C ALA A 271 -40.18 -1.30 -11.64
N ASP A 272 -39.29 -0.30 -11.76
CA ASP A 272 -38.59 0.44 -10.71
C ASP A 272 -39.39 0.64 -9.41
N GLU A 273 -38.87 0.11 -8.30
CA GLU A 273 -39.20 0.58 -6.96
C GLU A 273 -38.03 1.35 -6.36
N VAL A 274 -38.36 2.53 -5.84
CA VAL A 274 -37.51 3.51 -5.18
C VAL A 274 -36.67 2.85 -4.08
N PRO A 275 -35.35 3.12 -3.97
CA PRO A 275 -34.54 2.49 -2.93
C PRO A 275 -34.95 3.02 -1.55
N THR A 276 -35.57 2.14 -0.77
CA THR A 276 -35.86 2.38 0.64
C THR A 276 -34.55 2.16 1.41
N GLN A 277 -34.21 3.12 2.27
CA GLN A 277 -33.01 3.06 3.13
C GLN A 277 -33.12 1.86 4.08
N GLY A 278 -32.29 0.84 3.87
CA GLY A 278 -32.29 -0.38 4.70
C GLY A 278 -31.72 -0.15 6.10
N ASP A 279 -32.17 -0.96 7.05
CA ASP A 279 -31.92 -0.88 8.51
C ASP A 279 -30.46 -1.14 8.95
N GLY A 280 -29.49 -1.18 8.03
CA GLY A 280 -28.07 -1.34 8.35
C GLY A 280 -27.70 -2.71 8.98
N ILE A 281 -28.59 -3.69 8.90
CA ILE A 281 -28.38 -5.06 9.39
C ILE A 281 -28.27 -5.98 8.16
N LEU A 282 -27.12 -6.62 8.00
CA LEU A 282 -26.87 -7.64 6.99
C LEU A 282 -27.89 -8.78 7.14
N GLU A 283 -28.58 -9.10 6.05
CA GLU A 283 -29.39 -10.32 5.96
C GLU A 283 -28.50 -11.55 6.20
N HIS A 284 -29.04 -12.50 6.95
CA HIS A 284 -28.32 -13.68 7.42
C HIS A 284 -28.06 -14.63 6.25
N ASP A 285 -26.93 -14.46 5.59
CA ASP A 285 -26.48 -15.30 4.48
C ASP A 285 -25.96 -16.65 5.02
N PRO A 286 -26.56 -17.80 4.68
CA PRO A 286 -26.21 -19.11 5.25
C PRO A 286 -24.87 -19.69 4.76
N PHE A 287 -24.07 -18.95 3.98
CA PHE A 287 -22.79 -19.41 3.44
C PHE A 287 -21.61 -18.47 3.73
N PHE A 288 -21.68 -17.69 4.80
CA PHE A 288 -20.50 -17.08 5.39
C PHE A 288 -19.87 -18.05 6.39
N CYS A 289 -18.81 -18.75 5.98
CA CYS A 289 -17.90 -19.46 6.89
C CYS A 289 -16.64 -18.62 7.11
N PRO A 290 -16.67 -17.59 8.00
CA PRO A 290 -15.44 -17.06 8.53
C PRO A 290 -14.73 -18.20 9.27
N PRO A 291 -13.39 -18.27 9.29
CA PRO A 291 -12.68 -19.20 10.15
C PRO A 291 -12.95 -18.79 11.61
N THR A 292 -14.09 -19.26 12.13
CA THR A 292 -14.51 -19.10 13.51
C THR A 292 -14.07 -20.37 14.20
N GLU A 293 -12.79 -20.40 14.51
CA GLU A 293 -12.21 -21.06 15.67
C GLU A 293 -10.70 -20.89 15.53
N ALA A 294 -10.17 -19.88 16.21
CA ALA A 294 -8.84 -20.06 16.76
C ALA A 294 -8.92 -21.32 17.64
N PRO A 295 -8.02 -22.30 17.51
CA PRO A 295 -8.06 -23.47 18.37
C PRO A 295 -8.10 -22.98 19.82
N ASP A 296 -9.06 -23.45 20.60
CA ASP A 296 -9.19 -23.11 22.01
C ASP A 296 -7.87 -23.47 22.69
N ARG A 297 -7.01 -22.46 22.87
CA ARG A 297 -5.74 -22.63 23.54
C ARG A 297 -6.04 -22.41 25.00
N ASP A 298 -6.02 -23.49 25.76
CA ASP A 298 -6.16 -23.45 27.22
C ASP A 298 -4.97 -22.69 27.84
N PHE A 299 -5.08 -21.36 27.92
CA PHE A 299 -4.07 -20.49 28.52
C PHE A 299 -3.93 -20.70 30.04
N LEU A 300 -4.83 -21.47 30.66
CA LEU A 300 -4.75 -21.80 32.07
C LEU A 300 -3.46 -22.52 32.43
N VAL A 301 -3.00 -23.46 31.60
CA VAL A 301 -1.76 -24.19 31.87
C VAL A 301 -0.56 -23.24 31.75
N ASP A 302 -0.50 -22.43 30.70
CA ASP A 302 0.58 -21.46 30.50
C ASP A 302 0.61 -20.36 31.58
N ALA A 303 -0.56 -19.87 32.01
CA ALA A 303 -0.69 -18.92 33.11
C ALA A 303 -0.25 -19.53 34.45
N LEU A 304 -0.60 -20.79 34.71
CA LEU A 304 -0.27 -21.48 35.94
C LEU A 304 1.22 -21.84 36.01
N VAL A 305 1.83 -22.22 34.87
CA VAL A 305 3.29 -22.42 34.77
C VAL A 305 4.04 -21.10 34.94
N THR A 306 3.62 -20.03 34.26
CA THR A 306 4.27 -18.71 34.38
C THR A 306 4.15 -18.09 35.77
N LEU A 307 3.10 -18.43 36.54
CA LEU A 307 2.93 -17.96 37.92
C LEU A 307 3.61 -18.86 38.96
N LEU A 308 3.42 -20.19 38.89
CA LEU A 308 3.90 -21.10 39.94
C LEU A 308 5.41 -21.29 39.90
N VAL A 309 6.02 -21.38 38.72
CA VAL A 309 7.47 -21.59 38.60
C VAL A 309 8.28 -20.49 39.31
N PRO A 310 8.08 -19.19 39.05
CA PRO A 310 8.82 -18.15 39.76
C PRO A 310 8.48 -18.09 41.26
N LEU A 311 7.25 -18.41 41.66
CA LEU A 311 6.86 -18.44 43.07
C LEU A 311 7.56 -19.57 43.84
N LEU A 312 7.68 -20.75 43.22
CA LEU A 312 8.37 -21.90 43.79
C LEU A 312 9.89 -21.65 43.89
N VAL A 313 10.47 -21.02 42.87
CA VAL A 313 11.88 -20.57 42.89
C VAL A 313 12.10 -19.54 43.99
N ALA A 314 11.23 -18.53 44.11
CA ALA A 314 11.32 -17.52 45.17
C ALA A 314 11.22 -18.17 46.56
N LEU A 315 10.28 -19.09 46.76
CA LEU A 315 10.13 -19.82 48.01
C LEU A 315 11.40 -20.64 48.33
N LEU A 316 11.96 -21.35 47.36
CA LEU A 316 13.16 -22.14 47.56
C LEU A 316 14.37 -21.26 47.92
N LEU A 317 14.52 -20.11 47.26
CA LEU A 317 15.55 -19.12 47.60
C LEU A 317 15.34 -18.56 49.01
N THR A 318 14.11 -18.27 49.42
CA THR A 318 13.82 -17.78 50.78
C THR A 318 14.14 -18.81 51.85
N LEU A 319 13.83 -20.10 51.61
CA LEU A 319 14.17 -21.18 52.53
C LEU A 319 15.67 -21.40 52.61
N LEU A 320 16.39 -21.34 51.48
CA LEU A 320 17.85 -21.43 51.45
C LEU A 320 18.47 -20.27 52.24
N LEU A 321 17.97 -19.06 52.05
CA LEU A 321 18.46 -17.87 52.74
C LEU A 321 18.15 -17.93 54.24
N ALA A 322 16.96 -18.41 54.62
CA ALA A 322 16.61 -18.67 56.01
C ALA A 322 17.52 -19.75 56.63
N TYR A 323 17.82 -20.83 55.90
CA TYR A 323 18.74 -21.87 56.36
C TYR A 323 20.16 -21.31 56.56
N VAL A 324 20.67 -20.51 55.63
CA VAL A 324 21.99 -19.87 55.76
C VAL A 324 22.01 -18.91 56.95
N MET A 325 21.00 -18.06 57.09
CA MET A 325 20.95 -17.01 58.12
C MET A 325 20.62 -17.53 59.53
N CYS A 326 19.81 -18.59 59.65
CA CYS A 326 19.36 -19.12 60.94
C CYS A 326 20.15 -20.37 61.36
N CYS A 327 20.46 -21.29 60.44
CA CYS A 327 21.08 -22.58 60.75
C CYS A 327 22.61 -22.58 60.53
N ARG A 328 23.12 -21.76 59.60
CA ARG A 328 24.57 -21.61 59.32
C ARG A 328 25.12 -20.24 59.72
N ARG A 329 24.50 -19.58 60.70
CA ARG A 329 25.00 -18.30 61.23
C ARG A 329 26.37 -18.50 61.87
N GLU A 330 27.42 -18.23 61.11
CA GLU A 330 28.78 -18.19 61.61
C GLU A 330 28.87 -17.14 62.73
N GLY A 331 29.32 -17.57 63.91
CA GLY A 331 29.42 -16.72 65.09
C GLY A 331 28.49 -17.07 66.26
N ARG A 332 27.55 -18.04 66.13
CA ARG A 332 26.80 -18.56 67.30
C ARG A 332 27.74 -19.09 68.38
N LEU A 333 28.68 -19.97 68.00
CA LEU A 333 29.65 -20.58 68.92
C LEU A 333 30.58 -19.54 69.59
N LYS A 334 30.97 -18.48 68.86
CA LYS A 334 31.74 -17.34 69.43
C LYS A 334 30.94 -16.51 70.44
N ARG A 335 29.63 -16.40 70.26
CA ARG A 335 28.75 -15.66 71.17
C ARG A 335 28.40 -16.50 72.39
N ASP A 336 28.08 -17.79 72.19
CA ASP A 336 27.79 -18.74 73.26
C ASP A 336 28.99 -18.90 74.21
N LEU A 337 30.23 -18.90 73.68
CA LEU A 337 31.47 -18.86 74.48
C LEU A 337 31.69 -17.55 75.24
N ALA A 338 31.12 -16.43 74.78
CA ALA A 338 31.23 -15.13 75.45
C ALA A 338 30.11 -14.90 76.49
N THR A 339 29.06 -15.72 76.47
CA THR A 339 27.92 -15.67 77.40
C THR A 339 27.80 -16.88 78.32
N SER A 340 28.75 -17.82 78.29
CA SER A 340 28.82 -18.91 79.26
C SER A 340 29.48 -18.42 80.55
N GLU A 341 28.65 -17.94 81.49
CA GLU A 341 28.92 -17.98 82.93
C GLU A 341 28.36 -19.29 83.51
#